data_AF-A0A6I9Q9T7-F1
#
_entry.id   AF-A0A6I9Q9T7-F1
#
_cell.length_a   1.000
_cell.length_b   1.000
_cell.length_c   1.000
_cell.angle_alpha   90.00
_cell.angle_beta   90.00
_cell.angle_gamma   90.00
#
_symmetry.space_group_name_H-M   'P 1'
#
loop_
_entity.id
_entity.type
_entity.pdbx_description
1 polymer ?
#
loop_
_entity_poly.entity_id
_entity_poly.type
_entity_poly.pdbx_seq_one_letter_code
_entity_poly.pdbx_strand_id
1 'polypeptide(L)'
;MIKFVRANIDVFIWSAFDMLGIPADVIIYKLNVDLGFKPVQQKKEVLLQRGVIYQHLANKIFKHQINRNMKVYVDDMLVKSIEEDWHITNLKKVFRELRKHQMKLNPNKYAFGVALGKFFDFLINQRGIEANLEKIHALLEMKCPTIIRKIQQLTRRIAALSQFISKSAERCLSFFKTLRQIKNFNWTIKCQSAFDDLKKYLSSVPLLSKPVEGKELYMCVSISPNAVSSVLIREDIDIQRSIYYISRLLRGIEI
;
A
#
# COMPACT_ATOMS: atom_id res chain seq x y z
N MET A 1 2.88 -25.60 6.39
CA MET A 1 2.12 -24.46 6.98
C MET A 1 0.90 -24.87 7.82
N ILE A 2 -0.08 -25.59 7.27
CA ILE A 2 -1.37 -25.88 7.95
C ILE A 2 -1.21 -26.57 9.31
N LYS A 3 -0.36 -27.62 9.38
CA LYS A 3 -0.06 -28.32 10.64
C LYS A 3 0.51 -27.37 11.72
N PHE A 4 1.34 -26.41 11.30
CA PHE A 4 1.93 -25.42 12.20
C PHE A 4 0.87 -24.45 12.76
N VAL A 5 -0.01 -23.91 11.91
CA VAL A 5 -1.08 -23.00 12.38
C VAL A 5 -2.03 -23.72 13.33
N ARG A 6 -2.43 -24.96 13.02
CA ARG A 6 -3.27 -25.80 13.90
C ARG A 6 -2.62 -26.03 15.28
N ALA A 7 -1.31 -26.24 15.32
CA ALA A 7 -0.56 -26.41 16.57
C ALA A 7 -0.39 -25.12 17.39
N ASN A 8 -0.78 -23.96 16.86
CA ASN A 8 -0.63 -22.65 17.52
C ASN A 8 -1.98 -21.91 17.56
N ILE A 9 -3.09 -22.65 17.72
CA ILE A 9 -4.45 -22.10 17.75
C ILE A 9 -4.66 -21.10 18.91
N ASP A 10 -3.85 -21.23 19.96
CA ASP A 10 -3.81 -20.37 21.13
C ASP A 10 -3.43 -18.93 20.82
N VAL A 11 -2.73 -18.67 19.70
CA VAL A 11 -2.31 -17.31 19.31
C VAL A 11 -3.48 -16.51 18.72
N PHE A 12 -4.61 -17.14 18.42
CA PHE A 12 -5.77 -16.52 17.79
C PHE A 12 -6.88 -16.19 18.80
N ILE A 13 -7.66 -15.15 18.48
CA ILE A 13 -8.89 -14.79 19.18
C ILE A 13 -10.04 -15.52 18.50
N TRP A 14 -10.70 -16.44 19.19
CA TRP A 14 -11.89 -17.12 18.70
C TRP A 14 -13.16 -16.56 19.35
N SER A 15 -13.02 -15.94 20.52
CA SER A 15 -14.09 -15.30 21.29
C SER A 15 -13.61 -14.02 21.98
N ALA A 16 -14.56 -13.17 22.40
CA ALA A 16 -14.24 -11.96 23.16
C ALA A 16 -13.55 -12.25 24.49
N PHE A 17 -13.74 -13.45 25.06
CA PHE A 17 -13.12 -13.88 26.31
C PHE A 17 -11.62 -14.20 26.18
N ASP A 18 -11.11 -14.35 24.95
CA ASP A 18 -9.68 -14.61 24.69
C ASP A 18 -8.82 -13.34 24.75
N MET A 19 -9.45 -12.16 24.88
CA MET A 19 -8.76 -10.87 25.03
C MET A 19 -8.36 -10.62 26.48
N LEU A 20 -7.16 -11.06 26.85
CA LEU A 20 -6.59 -10.83 28.19
C LEU A 20 -6.08 -9.38 28.41
N GLY A 21 -6.14 -8.54 27.37
CA GLY A 21 -5.55 -7.21 27.37
C GLY A 21 -4.04 -7.25 27.15
N ILE A 22 -3.47 -6.13 26.70
CA ILE A 22 -2.02 -5.98 26.55
C ILE A 22 -1.50 -5.29 27.83
N PRO A 23 -0.37 -5.74 28.42
CA PRO A 23 0.17 -5.13 29.62
C PRO A 23 0.37 -3.61 29.49
N ALA A 24 -0.01 -2.85 30.52
CA ALA A 24 -0.04 -1.39 30.48
C ALA A 24 1.35 -0.78 30.26
N ASP A 25 2.41 -1.39 30.78
CA ASP A 25 3.81 -1.00 30.54
C ASP A 25 4.22 -1.08 29.06
N VAL A 26 3.51 -1.86 28.26
CA VAL A 26 3.71 -1.98 26.81
C VAL A 26 2.87 -0.95 26.04
N ILE A 27 1.63 -0.69 26.48
CA ILE A 27 0.70 0.27 25.85
C ILE A 27 1.05 1.73 26.18
N ILE A 28 1.60 2.01 27.37
CA ILE A 28 1.84 3.38 27.84
C ILE A 28 2.87 4.08 26.94
N TYR A 29 2.36 5.04 26.17
CA TYR A 29 3.15 6.00 25.44
C TYR A 29 3.38 7.23 26.34
N LYS A 30 4.58 7.37 26.89
CA LYS A 30 4.98 8.63 27.53
C LYS A 30 5.23 9.65 26.43
N LEU A 31 4.26 10.53 26.21
CA LEU A 31 4.48 11.75 25.44
C LEU A 31 5.67 12.48 26.05
N ASN A 32 6.55 13.01 25.20
CA ASN A 32 7.66 13.84 25.64
C ASN A 32 7.09 15.22 26.01
N VAL A 33 6.46 15.29 27.19
CA VAL A 33 5.81 16.51 27.69
C VAL A 33 6.80 17.25 28.56
N ASP A 34 7.14 18.47 28.15
CA ASP A 34 7.83 19.41 29.02
C ASP A 34 6.86 19.84 30.13
N LEU A 35 7.23 19.53 31.37
CA LEU A 35 6.42 19.80 32.56
C LEU A 35 6.24 21.30 32.82
N GLY A 36 7.00 22.17 32.15
CA GLY A 36 6.85 23.63 32.21
C GLY A 36 5.70 24.20 31.38
N PHE A 37 5.09 23.41 30.47
CA PHE A 37 4.02 23.89 29.60
C PHE A 37 2.62 23.52 30.09
N LYS A 38 1.68 24.46 30.01
CA LYS A 38 0.27 24.21 30.34
C LYS A 38 -0.35 23.24 29.33
N PRO A 39 -1.09 22.19 29.77
CA PRO A 39 -1.69 21.23 28.87
C PRO A 39 -2.74 21.90 27.96
N VAL A 40 -2.60 21.69 26.65
CA VAL A 40 -3.54 22.18 25.63
C VAL A 40 -4.53 21.07 25.30
N GLN A 41 -5.83 21.38 25.36
CA GLN A 41 -6.89 20.42 25.03
C GLN A 41 -6.88 20.13 23.51
N GLN A 42 -6.41 18.95 23.13
CA GLN A 42 -6.45 18.51 21.73
C GLN A 42 -7.86 18.08 21.32
N LYS A 43 -8.28 18.47 20.11
CA LYS A 43 -9.51 17.95 19.48
C LYS A 43 -9.42 16.43 19.34
N LYS A 44 -10.47 15.74 19.77
CA LYS A 44 -10.57 14.27 19.72
C LYS A 44 -10.70 13.78 18.27
N GLU A 45 -9.59 13.53 17.58
CA GLU A 45 -9.58 12.73 16.36
C GLU A 45 -9.26 11.27 16.70
N VAL A 46 -10.30 10.51 17.04
CA VAL A 46 -10.20 9.15 17.62
C VAL A 46 -9.56 8.12 16.67
N LEU A 47 -9.61 8.34 15.36
CA LEU A 47 -9.11 7.40 14.35
C LEU A 47 -7.59 7.47 14.13
N LEU A 48 -7.00 8.68 14.14
CA LEU A 48 -5.55 8.86 13.96
C LEU A 48 -4.74 8.34 15.16
N GLN A 49 -5.30 8.41 16.37
CA GLN A 49 -4.59 7.97 17.58
C GLN A 49 -4.44 6.45 17.66
N ARG A 50 -5.44 5.66 17.24
CA ARG A 50 -5.40 4.19 17.33
C ARG A 50 -4.27 3.59 16.50
N GLY A 51 -4.14 4.02 15.24
CA GLY A 51 -3.11 3.52 14.34
C GLY A 51 -1.69 3.89 14.80
N VAL A 52 -1.51 5.09 15.36
CA VAL A 52 -0.22 5.52 15.93
C VAL A 52 0.14 4.68 17.17
N ILE A 53 -0.83 4.40 18.03
CA ILE A 53 -0.64 3.54 19.22
C ILE A 53 -0.29 2.11 18.79
N TYR A 54 -0.99 1.54 17.81
CA TYR A 54 -0.69 0.20 17.28
C TYR A 54 0.70 0.12 16.63
N GLN A 55 1.05 1.10 15.81
CA GLN A 55 2.38 1.17 15.19
C GLN A 55 3.48 1.26 16.26
N HIS A 56 3.29 2.07 17.30
CA HIS A 56 4.25 2.19 18.40
C HIS A 56 4.39 0.87 19.17
N LEU A 57 3.26 0.27 19.54
CA LEU A 57 3.20 -1.01 20.22
C LEU A 57 3.94 -2.10 19.43
N ALA A 58 3.64 -2.22 18.14
CA ALA A 58 4.27 -3.19 17.26
C ALA A 58 5.77 -2.91 17.08
N ASN A 59 6.18 -1.64 16.97
CA ASN A 59 7.59 -1.26 16.93
C ASN A 59 8.34 -1.65 18.21
N LYS A 60 7.67 -1.58 19.37
CA LYS A 60 8.24 -1.98 20.67
C LYS A 60 8.36 -3.50 20.79
N ILE A 61 7.31 -4.24 20.44
CA ILE A 61 7.24 -5.71 20.56
C ILE A 61 8.13 -6.41 19.53
N PHE A 62 8.11 -5.94 18.28
CA PHE A 62 8.77 -6.58 17.15
C PHE A 62 10.06 -5.88 16.73
N LYS A 63 10.68 -5.10 17.62
CA LYS A 63 11.89 -4.30 17.33
C LYS A 63 13.00 -5.08 16.63
N HIS A 64 13.19 -6.36 16.98
CA HIS A 64 14.24 -7.21 16.42
C HIS A 64 13.84 -7.93 15.12
N GLN A 65 12.54 -8.00 14.84
CA GLN A 65 11.94 -8.67 13.68
C GLN A 65 11.64 -7.69 12.54
N ILE A 66 11.29 -6.45 12.89
CA ILE A 66 11.02 -5.37 11.93
C ILE A 66 12.26 -5.13 11.06
N ASN A 67 12.02 -4.94 9.77
CA ASN A 67 13.02 -4.81 8.69
C ASN A 67 13.80 -6.09 8.34
N ARG A 68 13.90 -7.08 9.23
CA ARG A 68 14.47 -8.40 8.93
C ARG A 68 13.45 -9.33 8.28
N ASN A 69 12.56 -9.91 9.09
CA ASN A 69 11.57 -10.90 8.67
C ASN A 69 10.13 -10.42 8.84
N MET A 70 9.92 -9.20 9.35
CA MET A 70 8.62 -8.57 9.51
C MET A 70 8.61 -7.14 8.97
N LYS A 71 7.46 -6.71 8.44
CA LYS A 71 7.12 -5.30 8.23
C LYS A 71 5.79 -5.01 8.93
N VAL A 72 5.67 -3.83 9.52
CA VAL A 72 4.45 -3.39 10.22
C VAL A 72 3.98 -2.09 9.58
N TYR A 73 2.71 -2.02 9.22
CA TYR A 73 2.06 -0.85 8.64
C TYR A 73 0.75 -0.58 9.37
N VAL A 74 0.76 0.36 10.31
CA VAL A 74 -0.39 0.75 11.14
C VAL A 74 -0.96 -0.47 11.88
N ASP A 75 -2.02 -1.08 11.33
CA ASP A 75 -2.73 -2.22 11.92
C ASP A 75 -2.34 -3.57 11.28
N ASP A 76 -1.56 -3.55 10.19
CA ASP A 76 -1.22 -4.75 9.42
C ASP A 76 0.25 -5.17 9.59
N MET A 77 0.46 -6.46 9.86
CA MET A 77 1.79 -7.07 10.01
C MET A 77 2.05 -8.08 8.89
N LEU A 78 3.17 -7.91 8.18
CA LEU A 78 3.63 -8.81 7.13
C LEU A 78 4.87 -9.56 7.59
N VAL A 79 4.77 -10.89 7.68
CA VAL A 79 5.93 -11.77 7.91
C VAL A 79 6.42 -12.30 6.57
N LYS A 80 7.66 -11.98 6.22
CA LYS A 80 8.30 -12.38 4.95
C LYS A 80 9.50 -13.28 5.22
N SER A 81 9.74 -14.24 4.33
CA SER A 81 10.94 -15.09 4.33
C SER A 81 11.38 -15.31 2.89
N ILE A 82 12.69 -15.49 2.68
CA ILE A 82 13.26 -15.75 1.35
C ILE A 82 13.00 -17.21 0.97
N GLU A 83 13.19 -18.12 1.93
CA GLU A 83 13.02 -19.57 1.79
C GLU A 83 11.83 -20.05 2.63
N GLU A 84 11.15 -21.10 2.16
CA GLU A 84 9.98 -21.70 2.83
C GLU A 84 10.36 -22.30 4.19
N ASP A 85 11.52 -22.97 4.26
CA ASP A 85 12.00 -23.64 5.48
C ASP A 85 12.25 -22.65 6.63
N TRP A 86 12.73 -21.45 6.29
CA TRP A 86 12.91 -20.37 7.26
C TRP A 86 11.61 -19.70 7.68
N HIS A 87 10.55 -19.81 6.86
CA HIS A 87 9.28 -19.14 7.13
C HIS A 87 8.60 -19.66 8.39
N ILE A 88 8.61 -20.98 8.61
CA ILE A 88 8.07 -21.57 9.84
C ILE A 88 8.88 -21.12 11.06
N THR A 89 10.21 -21.05 10.94
CA THR A 89 11.09 -20.58 12.02
C THR A 89 10.85 -19.11 12.35
N ASN A 90 10.61 -18.28 11.33
CA ASN A 90 10.27 -16.87 11.53
C ASN A 90 8.89 -16.70 12.17
N LEU A 91 7.88 -17.45 11.73
CA LEU A 91 6.56 -17.45 12.37
C LEU A 91 6.61 -17.93 13.83
N LYS A 92 7.43 -18.95 14.16
CA LYS A 92 7.66 -19.37 15.55
C LYS A 92 8.16 -18.22 16.43
N LYS A 93 9.11 -17.42 15.92
CA LYS A 93 9.62 -16.23 16.65
C LYS A 93 8.54 -15.18 16.85
N VAL A 94 7.73 -14.91 15.81
CA VAL A 94 6.62 -13.96 15.88
C VAL A 94 5.55 -14.41 16.88
N PHE A 95 5.14 -15.68 16.82
CA PHE A 95 4.14 -16.24 17.73
C PHE A 95 4.62 -16.27 19.18
N ARG A 96 5.92 -16.46 19.40
CA ARG A 96 6.52 -16.34 20.74
C ARG A 96 6.40 -14.91 21.30
N GLU A 97 6.67 -13.89 20.48
CA GLU A 97 6.50 -12.50 20.94
C GLU A 97 5.03 -12.14 21.19
N LEU A 98 4.12 -12.64 20.34
CA LEU A 98 2.67 -12.45 20.55
C LEU A 98 2.23 -13.04 21.89
N ARG A 99 2.64 -14.27 22.20
CA ARG A 99 2.36 -14.91 23.50
C ARG A 99 2.95 -14.13 24.67
N LYS A 100 4.20 -13.70 24.55
CA LYS A 100 4.92 -12.97 25.61
C LYS A 100 4.19 -11.67 25.99
N HIS A 101 3.61 -10.98 25.02
CA HIS A 101 2.92 -9.71 25.23
C HIS A 101 1.39 -9.86 25.26
N GLN A 102 0.87 -11.09 25.39
CA GLN A 102 -0.55 -11.42 25.42
C GLN A 102 -1.35 -10.85 24.22
N MET A 103 -0.68 -10.65 23.09
CA MET A 103 -1.31 -10.26 21.84
C MET A 103 -1.88 -11.48 21.15
N LYS A 104 -3.06 -11.29 20.56
CA LYS A 104 -3.77 -12.34 19.83
C LYS A 104 -4.19 -11.85 18.45
N LEU A 105 -4.21 -12.75 17.48
CA LEU A 105 -4.52 -12.45 16.08
C LEU A 105 -5.99 -12.76 15.78
N ASN A 106 -6.62 -11.97 14.91
CA ASN A 106 -7.97 -12.25 14.42
C ASN A 106 -7.89 -13.24 13.23
N PRO A 107 -8.36 -14.49 13.34
CA PRO A 107 -8.22 -15.48 12.28
C PRO A 107 -8.89 -15.06 10.96
N ASN A 108 -9.96 -14.26 11.00
CA ASN A 108 -10.69 -13.82 9.80
C ASN A 108 -9.96 -12.74 8.98
N LYS A 109 -8.90 -12.13 9.55
CA LYS A 109 -8.15 -11.03 8.91
C LYS A 109 -6.73 -11.42 8.50
N TYR A 110 -6.29 -12.65 8.77
CA TYR A 110 -4.91 -13.09 8.52
C TYR A 110 -4.87 -14.20 7.47
N ALA A 111 -3.86 -14.12 6.59
CA ALA A 111 -3.55 -15.15 5.60
C ALA A 111 -2.15 -15.73 5.86
N PHE A 112 -2.00 -17.05 5.76
CA PHE A 112 -0.74 -17.76 6.04
C PHE A 112 -0.27 -18.58 4.84
N GLY A 113 1.05 -18.65 4.65
CA GLY A 113 1.67 -19.51 3.64
C GLY A 113 1.36 -19.12 2.19
N VAL A 114 1.07 -17.84 1.95
CA VAL A 114 0.73 -17.36 0.61
C VAL A 114 2.03 -17.06 -0.15
N ALA A 115 2.29 -17.78 -1.24
CA ALA A 115 3.42 -17.51 -2.14
C ALA A 115 3.25 -16.17 -2.91
N LEU A 116 1.99 -15.75 -3.10
CA LEU A 116 1.52 -14.50 -3.69
C LEU A 116 0.51 -13.84 -2.74
N GLY A 117 0.99 -13.08 -1.77
CA GLY A 117 0.13 -12.47 -0.75
C GLY A 117 -0.50 -11.18 -1.25
N LYS A 118 -1.84 -11.09 -1.27
CA LYS A 118 -2.55 -9.81 -1.31
C LYS A 118 -2.29 -9.09 0.01
N PHE A 119 -1.47 -8.05 -0.02
CA PHE A 119 -1.18 -7.20 1.12
C PHE A 119 -1.68 -5.79 0.81
N PHE A 120 -2.70 -5.33 1.53
CA PHE A 120 -3.51 -4.17 1.15
C PHE A 120 -4.05 -4.28 -0.30
N ASP A 121 -3.75 -3.27 -1.11
CA ASP A 121 -4.13 -3.12 -2.51
C ASP A 121 -3.06 -3.66 -3.47
N PHE A 122 -2.14 -4.49 -2.98
CA PHE A 122 -0.97 -4.94 -3.69
C PHE A 122 -0.85 -6.46 -3.66
N LEU A 123 -0.43 -7.04 -4.78
CA LEU A 123 0.06 -8.42 -4.84
C LEU A 123 1.57 -8.37 -4.59
N ILE A 124 2.06 -9.02 -3.54
CA ILE A 124 3.50 -9.06 -3.27
C ILE A 124 4.03 -10.41 -3.74
N ASN A 125 4.98 -10.40 -4.69
CA ASN A 125 5.67 -11.59 -5.18
C ASN A 125 7.19 -11.52 -4.83
N GLN A 126 7.93 -12.60 -5.09
CA GLN A 126 9.38 -12.63 -4.83
C GLN A 126 10.17 -11.58 -5.64
N ARG A 127 9.68 -11.22 -6.83
CA ARG A 127 10.26 -10.29 -7.80
C ARG A 127 9.94 -8.81 -7.50
N GLY A 128 8.89 -8.49 -6.74
CA GLY A 128 8.40 -7.13 -6.56
C GLY A 128 6.95 -6.99 -6.07
N ILE A 129 6.39 -5.80 -6.31
CA ILE A 129 5.03 -5.41 -5.97
C ILE A 129 4.22 -5.36 -7.27
N GLU A 130 3.23 -6.23 -7.38
CA GLU A 130 2.22 -6.25 -8.43
C GLU A 130 1.02 -5.38 -8.03
N ALA A 131 0.45 -4.72 -9.04
CA ALA A 131 -0.84 -4.07 -8.90
C ALA A 131 -1.91 -5.10 -8.59
N ASN A 132 -2.88 -4.77 -7.75
CA ASN A 132 -4.02 -5.65 -7.51
C ASN A 132 -4.77 -5.93 -8.83
N LEU A 133 -4.75 -7.20 -9.24
CA LEU A 133 -5.41 -7.69 -10.46
C LEU A 133 -6.91 -7.42 -10.46
N GLU A 134 -7.59 -7.43 -9.31
CA GLU A 134 -9.02 -7.06 -9.22
C GLU A 134 -9.25 -5.60 -9.63
N LYS A 135 -8.35 -4.69 -9.23
CA LYS A 135 -8.46 -3.26 -9.59
C LYS A 135 -8.17 -3.04 -11.07
N ILE A 136 -7.19 -3.75 -11.61
CA ILE A 136 -6.89 -3.75 -13.04
C ILE A 136 -8.10 -4.31 -13.81
N HIS A 137 -8.60 -5.48 -13.44
CA HIS A 137 -9.71 -6.16 -14.09
C HIS A 137 -10.97 -5.29 -14.07
N ALA A 138 -11.30 -4.71 -12.92
CA ALA A 138 -12.42 -3.79 -12.80
C ALA A 138 -12.31 -2.61 -13.77
N LEU A 139 -11.11 -2.07 -14.01
CA LEU A 139 -10.87 -1.00 -14.97
C LEU A 139 -10.93 -1.51 -16.43
N LEU A 140 -10.38 -2.68 -16.72
CA LEU A 140 -10.44 -3.30 -18.05
C LEU A 140 -11.88 -3.62 -18.48
N GLU A 141 -12.71 -4.15 -17.58
CA GLU A 141 -14.13 -4.46 -17.82
C GLU A 141 -15.02 -3.21 -17.84
N MET A 142 -14.52 -2.07 -17.38
CA MET A 142 -15.31 -0.85 -17.34
C MET A 142 -15.73 -0.43 -18.76
N LYS A 143 -17.05 -0.29 -18.97
CA LYS A 143 -17.59 0.29 -20.21
C LYS A 143 -17.19 1.75 -20.34
N CYS A 144 -17.14 2.23 -21.59
CA CYS A 144 -16.85 3.63 -21.89
C CYS A 144 -17.70 4.58 -21.01
N PRO A 145 -17.09 5.58 -20.35
CA PRO A 145 -17.81 6.54 -19.53
C PRO A 145 -18.67 7.48 -20.38
N THR A 146 -19.98 7.29 -20.36
CA THR A 146 -20.94 8.17 -21.06
C THR A 146 -21.51 9.28 -20.18
N ILE A 147 -21.21 9.27 -18.86
CA ILE A 147 -21.71 10.26 -17.90
C ILE A 147 -20.60 10.69 -16.93
N ILE A 148 -20.72 11.90 -16.38
CA ILE A 148 -19.74 12.50 -15.45
C ILE A 148 -19.44 11.58 -14.26
N ARG A 149 -20.46 10.95 -13.67
CA ARG A 149 -20.29 10.00 -12.55
C ARG A 149 -19.37 8.83 -12.90
N LYS A 150 -19.44 8.33 -14.14
CA LYS A 150 -18.57 7.24 -14.61
C LYS A 150 -17.14 7.74 -14.83
N ILE A 151 -16.91 8.96 -15.29
CA ILE A 151 -15.54 9.50 -15.38
C ILE A 151 -14.94 9.73 -13.99
N GLN A 152 -15.73 10.21 -13.04
CA GLN A 152 -15.26 10.33 -11.65
C GLN A 152 -14.90 8.95 -11.07
N GLN A 153 -15.65 7.90 -11.41
CA GLN A 153 -15.32 6.53 -11.03
C GLN A 153 -14.03 6.05 -11.72
N LEU A 154 -13.86 6.31 -13.02
CA LEU A 154 -12.65 6.01 -13.76
C LEU A 154 -11.44 6.70 -13.13
N THR A 155 -11.54 7.99 -12.84
CA THR A 155 -10.46 8.79 -12.24
C THR A 155 -10.08 8.25 -10.87
N ARG A 156 -11.05 7.83 -10.05
CA ARG A 156 -10.80 7.17 -8.76
C ARG A 156 -10.08 5.83 -8.91
N ARG A 157 -10.48 5.00 -9.89
CA ARG A 157 -9.82 3.72 -10.19
C ARG A 157 -8.38 3.92 -10.67
N ILE A 158 -8.16 4.91 -11.53
CA ILE A 158 -6.82 5.30 -11.99
C ILE A 158 -5.97 5.81 -10.83
N ALA A 159 -6.51 6.64 -9.94
CA ALA A 159 -5.77 7.15 -8.80
C ALA A 159 -5.23 6.02 -7.90
N ALA A 160 -6.03 4.96 -7.69
CA ALA A 160 -5.60 3.77 -6.96
C ALA A 160 -4.48 2.96 -7.65
N LEU A 161 -4.34 3.10 -8.98
CA LEU A 161 -3.31 2.45 -9.79
C LEU A 161 -2.21 3.41 -10.23
N SER A 162 -2.25 4.68 -9.82
CA SER A 162 -1.39 5.75 -10.34
C SER A 162 0.10 5.44 -10.23
N GLN A 163 0.50 4.74 -9.17
CA GLN A 163 1.87 4.30 -8.93
C GLN A 163 2.41 3.25 -9.92
N PHE A 164 1.55 2.59 -10.70
CA PHE A 164 1.89 1.59 -11.73
C PHE A 164 1.81 2.17 -13.15
N ILE A 165 1.25 3.37 -13.29
CA ILE A 165 0.97 3.99 -14.57
C ILE A 165 2.00 5.09 -14.81
N SER A 166 2.96 4.80 -15.69
CA SER A 166 3.89 5.82 -16.18
C SER A 166 3.13 7.00 -16.78
N LYS A 167 3.56 8.24 -16.47
CA LYS A 167 2.96 9.48 -16.96
C LYS A 167 1.42 9.53 -16.80
N SER A 168 0.90 9.00 -15.69
CA SER A 168 -0.54 8.87 -15.46
C SER A 168 -1.30 10.20 -15.57
N ALA A 169 -0.73 11.32 -15.13
CA ALA A 169 -1.36 12.64 -15.22
C ALA A 169 -1.56 13.08 -16.69
N GLU A 170 -0.58 12.82 -17.54
CA GLU A 170 -0.62 13.17 -18.97
C GLU A 170 -1.63 12.29 -19.71
N ARG A 171 -1.60 10.97 -19.46
CA ARG A 171 -2.57 10.02 -20.04
C ARG A 171 -4.01 10.34 -19.64
N CYS A 172 -4.20 10.89 -18.45
CA CYS A 172 -5.52 11.25 -17.93
C CYS A 172 -5.93 12.70 -18.24
N LEU A 173 -5.07 13.48 -18.90
CA LEU A 173 -5.30 14.90 -19.18
C LEU A 173 -6.63 15.12 -19.91
N SER A 174 -6.94 14.28 -20.89
CA SER A 174 -8.20 14.31 -21.63
C SER A 174 -9.40 14.16 -20.68
N PHE A 175 -9.34 13.24 -19.72
CA PHE A 175 -10.42 13.03 -18.74
C PHE A 175 -10.59 14.24 -17.81
N PHE A 176 -9.49 14.82 -17.34
CA PHE A 176 -9.52 15.99 -16.47
C PHE A 176 -10.08 17.23 -17.18
N LYS A 177 -9.76 17.43 -18.47
CA LYS A 177 -10.33 18.49 -19.29
C LYS A 177 -11.85 18.34 -19.41
N THR A 178 -12.33 17.13 -19.68
CA THR A 178 -13.77 16.84 -19.76
C THR A 178 -14.47 17.00 -18.41
N LEU A 179 -13.83 16.63 -17.30
CA LEU A 179 -14.38 16.84 -15.95
C LEU A 179 -14.52 18.32 -15.57
N ARG A 180 -13.65 19.19 -16.08
CA ARG A 180 -13.76 20.65 -15.85
C ARG A 180 -14.92 21.27 -16.64
N GLN A 181 -15.34 20.66 -17.75
CA GLN A 181 -16.43 21.13 -18.60
C GLN A 181 -17.77 20.50 -18.21
N ILE A 182 -18.17 20.64 -16.94
CA ILE A 182 -19.38 20.00 -16.37
C ILE A 182 -20.65 20.37 -17.15
N LYS A 183 -20.78 21.63 -17.62
CA LYS A 183 -21.97 22.12 -18.32
C LYS A 183 -22.12 21.60 -19.75
N ASN A 184 -21.01 21.35 -20.46
CA ASN A 184 -20.98 20.89 -21.85
C ASN A 184 -20.26 19.54 -21.95
N PHE A 185 -20.64 18.62 -21.06
CA PHE A 185 -19.99 17.32 -20.98
C PHE A 185 -20.13 16.57 -22.31
N ASN A 186 -19.00 16.29 -22.97
CA ASN A 186 -18.97 15.42 -24.14
C ASN A 186 -17.74 14.50 -24.10
N TRP A 187 -17.98 13.20 -24.24
CA TRP A 187 -16.91 12.21 -24.35
C TRP A 187 -16.31 12.28 -25.76
N THR A 188 -15.13 12.90 -25.87
CA THR A 188 -14.51 13.14 -27.18
C THR A 188 -13.76 11.90 -27.69
N ILE A 189 -13.49 11.87 -29.00
CA ILE A 189 -12.63 10.84 -29.62
C ILE A 189 -11.25 10.76 -28.93
N LYS A 190 -10.71 11.92 -28.51
CA LYS A 190 -9.46 11.98 -27.73
C LYS A 190 -9.56 11.32 -26.35
N CYS A 191 -10.73 11.37 -25.71
CA CYS A 191 -10.97 10.66 -24.45
C CYS A 191 -11.08 9.15 -24.70
N GLN A 192 -11.77 8.74 -25.76
CA GLN A 192 -11.90 7.33 -26.12
C GLN A 192 -10.53 6.71 -26.40
N SER A 193 -9.73 7.34 -27.28
CA SER A 193 -8.37 6.90 -27.58
C SER A 193 -7.50 6.81 -26.32
N ALA A 194 -7.51 7.82 -25.45
CA ALA A 194 -6.75 7.79 -24.20
C ALA A 194 -7.22 6.67 -23.25
N PHE A 195 -8.51 6.33 -23.25
CA PHE A 195 -9.07 5.26 -22.43
C PHE A 195 -8.67 3.88 -22.97
N ASP A 196 -8.71 3.69 -24.28
CA ASP A 196 -8.30 2.43 -24.92
C ASP A 196 -6.78 2.21 -24.79
N ASP A 197 -5.98 3.26 -24.96
CA ASP A 197 -4.53 3.23 -24.73
C ASP A 197 -4.20 2.89 -23.28
N LEU A 198 -4.94 3.46 -22.33
CA LEU A 198 -4.81 3.14 -20.91
C LEU A 198 -5.13 1.67 -20.63
N LYS A 199 -6.22 1.13 -21.21
CA LYS A 199 -6.57 -0.28 -21.05
C LYS A 199 -5.49 -1.18 -21.65
N LYS A 200 -4.99 -0.87 -22.84
CA LYS A 200 -3.92 -1.62 -23.50
C LYS A 200 -2.65 -1.64 -22.65
N TYR A 201 -2.26 -0.48 -22.10
CA TYR A 201 -1.13 -0.40 -21.17
C TYR A 201 -1.38 -1.21 -19.89
N LEU A 202 -2.61 -1.20 -19.38
CA LEU A 202 -2.98 -1.95 -18.18
C LEU A 202 -3.06 -3.47 -18.40
N SER A 203 -3.19 -3.93 -19.64
CA SER A 203 -3.09 -5.35 -19.98
C SER A 203 -1.64 -5.88 -19.96
N SER A 204 -0.65 -5.00 -20.13
CA SER A 204 0.78 -5.33 -20.16
C SER A 204 1.57 -4.72 -19.00
N VAL A 205 0.91 -4.43 -17.86
CA VAL A 205 1.49 -3.67 -16.75
C VAL A 205 2.83 -4.27 -16.33
N PRO A 206 3.91 -3.46 -16.34
CA PRO A 206 5.19 -3.92 -15.84
C PRO A 206 5.14 -4.11 -14.33
N LEU A 207 5.82 -5.15 -13.86
CA LEU A 207 6.08 -5.43 -12.46
C LEU A 207 6.89 -4.29 -11.84
N LEU A 208 6.36 -3.64 -10.79
CA LEU A 208 7.20 -2.77 -9.98
C LEU A 208 8.11 -3.62 -9.12
N SER A 209 9.38 -3.28 -9.11
CA SER A 209 10.38 -3.94 -8.30
C SER A 209 10.47 -3.31 -6.93
N LYS A 210 10.80 -4.12 -5.92
CA LYS A 210 11.07 -3.59 -4.57
C LYS A 210 12.40 -2.82 -4.56
N PRO A 211 12.54 -1.74 -3.77
CA PRO A 211 13.86 -1.18 -3.48
C PRO A 211 14.71 -2.22 -2.73
N VAL A 212 16.02 -2.18 -2.94
CA VAL A 212 16.99 -3.05 -2.27
C VAL A 212 17.91 -2.17 -1.44
N GLU A 213 18.07 -2.53 -0.18
CA GLU A 213 18.92 -1.80 0.75
C GLU A 213 20.38 -1.83 0.28
N GLY A 214 21.07 -0.68 0.35
CA GLY A 214 22.44 -0.52 -0.13
C GLY A 214 22.61 -0.41 -1.65
N LYS A 215 21.51 -0.42 -2.44
CA LYS A 215 21.55 -0.15 -3.89
C LYS A 215 21.17 1.30 -4.17
N GLU A 216 21.89 1.92 -5.09
CA GLU A 216 21.57 3.27 -5.58
C GLU A 216 20.24 3.28 -6.34
N LEU A 217 19.49 4.35 -6.13
CA LEU A 217 18.20 4.58 -6.76
C LEU A 217 18.31 5.83 -7.63
N TYR A 218 17.84 5.73 -8.87
CA TYR A 218 17.83 6.83 -9.82
C TYR A 218 16.41 7.36 -9.97
N MET A 219 16.27 8.68 -10.02
CA MET A 219 15.01 9.33 -10.32
C MET A 219 15.08 9.93 -11.73
N CYS A 220 14.32 9.38 -12.66
CA CYS A 220 14.17 9.98 -13.99
C CYS A 220 12.93 10.88 -13.98
N VAL A 221 13.11 12.15 -14.31
CA VAL A 221 12.03 13.14 -14.39
C VAL A 221 11.76 13.47 -15.86
N SER A 222 10.49 13.48 -16.23
CA SER A 222 9.98 13.89 -17.54
C SER A 222 9.00 15.03 -17.33
N ILE A 223 9.24 16.15 -17.99
CA ILE A 223 8.38 17.33 -17.95
C ILE A 223 7.68 17.44 -19.30
N SER A 224 6.37 17.66 -19.28
CA SER A 224 5.58 18.07 -20.43
C SER A 224 4.84 19.37 -20.11
N PRO A 225 4.30 20.09 -21.12
CA PRO A 225 3.69 21.41 -20.91
C PRO A 225 2.56 21.42 -19.87
N ASN A 226 1.94 20.27 -19.61
CA ASN A 226 0.81 20.17 -18.71
C ASN A 226 1.06 19.28 -17.48
N ALA A 227 2.20 18.57 -17.42
CA ALA A 227 2.44 17.57 -16.39
C ALA A 227 3.92 17.34 -16.12
N VAL A 228 4.25 17.03 -14.87
CA VAL A 228 5.55 16.49 -14.47
C VAL A 228 5.35 15.05 -14.05
N SER A 229 6.18 14.16 -14.55
CA SER A 229 6.19 12.76 -14.18
C SER A 229 7.59 12.35 -13.77
N SER A 230 7.70 11.52 -12.75
CA SER A 230 8.97 10.88 -12.42
C SER A 230 8.80 9.41 -12.16
N VAL A 231 9.87 8.68 -12.41
CA VAL A 231 9.99 7.26 -12.10
C VAL A 231 11.23 7.06 -11.24
N LEU A 232 11.06 6.32 -10.15
CA LEU A 232 12.15 5.81 -9.36
C LEU A 232 12.56 4.46 -9.96
N ILE A 233 13.81 4.32 -10.38
CA ILE A 233 14.37 3.10 -10.95
C ILE A 233 15.59 2.64 -10.15
N ARG A 234 15.86 1.35 -10.22
CA ARG A 234 17.14 0.75 -9.82
C ARG A 234 17.77 0.09 -11.04
N GLU A 235 19.07 0.26 -11.18
CA GLU A 235 19.86 -0.50 -12.15
C GLU A 235 20.38 -1.78 -11.48
N ASP A 236 19.90 -2.91 -11.99
CA ASP A 236 20.58 -4.20 -11.83
C ASP A 236 21.46 -4.41 -13.07
N ILE A 237 22.32 -5.45 -13.06
CA ILE A 237 23.23 -5.76 -14.18
C ILE A 237 22.41 -5.83 -15.49
N ASP A 238 22.60 -4.84 -16.34
CA ASP A 238 21.95 -4.60 -17.64
C ASP A 238 20.41 -4.50 -17.67
N ILE A 239 19.75 -4.30 -16.52
CA ILE A 239 18.29 -4.18 -16.44
C ILE A 239 17.88 -3.03 -15.54
N GLN A 240 17.17 -2.05 -16.12
CA GLN A 240 16.47 -1.02 -15.37
C GLN A 240 15.14 -1.56 -14.82
N ARG A 241 14.99 -1.51 -13.51
CA ARG A 241 13.77 -1.93 -12.81
C ARG A 241 13.05 -0.74 -12.20
N SER A 242 11.82 -0.49 -12.64
CA SER A 242 10.99 0.56 -12.06
C SER A 242 10.46 0.15 -10.69
N ILE A 243 10.56 1.07 -9.74
CA ILE A 243 10.15 0.87 -8.34
C ILE A 243 8.85 1.62 -8.09
N TYR A 244 8.74 2.85 -8.60
CA TYR A 244 7.60 3.72 -8.31
C TYR A 244 7.40 4.76 -9.41
N TYR A 245 6.16 4.95 -9.87
CA TYR A 245 5.79 6.06 -10.75
C TYR A 245 5.03 7.13 -9.98
N ILE A 246 5.35 8.39 -10.23
CA ILE A 246 4.54 9.52 -9.77
C ILE A 246 4.33 10.49 -10.93
N SER A 247 3.14 11.05 -11.02
CA SER A 247 2.79 11.99 -12.08
C SER A 247 1.80 13.00 -11.55
N ARG A 248 2.05 14.27 -11.86
CA ARG A 248 1.27 15.41 -11.37
C ARG A 248 1.01 16.38 -12.51
N LEU A 249 -0.22 16.85 -12.62
CA LEU A 249 -0.56 17.95 -13.52
C LEU A 249 0.04 19.25 -12.99
N LEU A 250 0.66 20.02 -13.88
CA LEU A 250 1.10 21.37 -13.60
C LEU A 250 -0.12 22.28 -13.43
N ARG A 251 -0.04 23.21 -12.48
CA ARG A 251 -1.12 24.16 -12.18
C ARG A 251 -0.65 25.58 -12.41
N GLY A 252 -1.32 26.31 -13.30
CA GLY A 252 -1.32 27.78 -13.39
C GLY A 252 0.06 28.44 -13.35
N ILE A 253 0.57 28.68 -12.14
CA ILE A 253 1.88 29.29 -11.85
C ILE A 253 3.05 28.38 -12.29
N GLU A 254 2.81 27.07 -12.44
CA GLU A 254 3.82 26.07 -12.81
C GLU A 254 3.86 25.75 -14.33
N ILE A 255 3.03 26.40 -15.16
CA ILE A 255 2.98 26.28 -16.63
C ILE A 255 3.62 27.53 -17.23
#